data_AF-A0A7Y8LNW7-F1
#
_entry.id   AF-A0A7Y8LNW7-F1
#
_cell.length_a   1.000
_cell.length_b   1.000
_cell.length_c   1.000
_cell.angle_alpha   90.00
_cell.angle_beta   90.00
_cell.angle_gamma   90.00
#
_symmetry.space_group_name_H-M   'P 1'
#
loop_
_entity.id
_entity.type
_entity.pdbx_description
1 polymer ?
#
loop_
_entity_poly.entity_id
_entity_poly.type
_entity_poly.pdbx_seq_one_letter_code
_entity_poly.pdbx_strand_id
1 'polypeptide(L)'
;MRKIIVMMSLVLAVALMASVAMAGPWSGRFYGVGPVIPNLTPEQSKKILALQQAHLEKVTPIQQELYSKKLELRRLWIEQNPDQAKINALQKEIFDLVDKLQQESTKLRADILKVISP
;
A
#
# COMPACT_ATOMS: atom_id res chain seq x y z
N MET A 1 -37.57 22.17 13.76
CA MET A 1 -37.38 20.70 13.74
C MET A 1 -36.85 20.20 12.40
N ARG A 2 -37.62 20.17 11.31
CA ARG A 2 -37.17 19.62 10.00
C ARG A 2 -35.90 20.26 9.42
N LYS A 3 -35.79 21.60 9.46
CA LYS A 3 -34.61 22.32 8.96
C LYS A 3 -33.34 22.08 9.79
N ILE A 4 -33.48 21.86 11.10
CA ILE A 4 -32.36 21.58 12.01
C ILE A 4 -31.85 20.15 11.76
N ILE A 5 -32.76 19.19 11.57
CA ILE A 5 -32.40 17.80 11.22
C ILE A 5 -31.67 17.74 9.88
N VAL A 6 -32.13 18.50 8.88
CA VAL A 6 -31.48 18.57 7.55
C VAL A 6 -30.11 19.24 7.62
N MET A 7 -29.93 20.26 8.45
CA MET A 7 -28.62 20.91 8.62
C MET A 7 -27.64 20.00 9.37
N MET A 8 -28.13 19.26 10.37
CA MET A 8 -27.32 18.32 11.15
C MET A 8 -26.92 17.10 10.33
N SER A 9 -27.78 16.60 9.43
CA SER A 9 -27.42 15.54 8.49
C SER A 9 -26.44 16.01 7.42
N LEU A 10 -26.50 17.28 7.00
CA LEU A 10 -25.52 17.84 6.06
C LEU A 10 -24.14 18.00 6.71
N VAL A 11 -24.09 18.43 7.97
CA VAL A 11 -22.84 18.49 8.76
C VAL A 11 -22.27 17.08 9.00
N LEU A 12 -23.12 16.09 9.28
CA LEU A 12 -22.70 14.69 9.44
C LEU A 12 -22.14 14.11 8.12
N ALA A 13 -22.75 14.44 6.98
CA ALA A 13 -22.30 13.98 5.67
C ALA A 13 -20.93 14.58 5.28
N VAL A 14 -20.67 15.84 5.62
CA VAL A 14 -19.36 16.49 5.40
C VAL A 14 -18.29 15.90 6.33
N ALA A 15 -18.64 15.60 7.59
CA ALA A 15 -17.72 14.94 8.52
C ALA A 15 -17.34 13.50 8.10
N LEU A 16 -18.27 12.76 7.48
CA LEU A 16 -18.02 11.42 6.93
C LEU A 16 -17.16 11.43 5.65
N MET A 17 -17.13 12.52 4.89
CA MET A 17 -16.23 12.64 3.73
C MET A 17 -14.78 12.97 4.13
N ALA A 18 -14.59 13.67 5.26
CA ALA A 18 -13.25 13.99 5.78
C ALA A 18 -12.49 12.74 6.28
N SER A 19 -13.19 11.70 6.74
CA SER A 19 -12.55 10.45 7.19
C SER A 19 -12.07 9.55 6.03
N VAL A 20 -12.69 9.65 4.84
CA VAL A 20 -12.24 8.91 3.64
C VAL A 20 -10.92 9.49 3.11
N ALA A 21 -10.66 10.79 3.29
CA ALA A 21 -9.38 11.40 2.92
C ALA A 21 -8.20 10.89 3.79
N MET A 22 -8.47 10.46 5.03
CA MET A 22 -7.47 9.87 5.93
C MET A 22 -7.33 8.35 5.77
N ALA A 23 -8.32 7.70 5.16
CA ALA A 23 -8.28 6.31 4.73
C ALA A 23 -8.02 6.23 3.22
N GLY A 24 -7.02 6.98 2.75
CA GLY A 24 -6.62 6.94 1.36
C GLY A 24 -6.32 5.49 0.91
N PRO A 25 -6.29 5.21 -0.41
CA PRO A 25 -6.01 3.88 -1.01
C PRO A 25 -4.70 3.20 -0.59
N TRP A 26 -3.97 3.81 0.33
CA TRP A 26 -2.60 3.59 0.75
C TRP A 26 -2.51 2.93 2.13
N SER A 27 -3.63 2.71 2.83
CA SER A 27 -3.72 1.98 4.12
C SER A 27 -3.88 0.45 3.93
N GLY A 28 -3.34 -0.08 2.84
CA GLY A 28 -3.50 -1.49 2.46
C GLY A 28 -2.56 -2.44 3.20
N ARG A 29 -2.99 -3.69 3.36
CA ARG A 29 -2.31 -4.83 4.02
C ARG A 29 -0.82 -5.07 3.69
N PHE A 30 -0.28 -4.43 2.66
CA PHE A 30 1.11 -4.55 2.21
C PHE A 30 1.99 -3.34 2.56
N TYR A 31 1.37 -2.22 2.89
CA TYR A 31 2.01 -0.99 3.31
C TYR A 31 1.28 -0.55 4.56
N GLY A 32 1.82 -0.92 5.73
CA GLY A 32 1.26 -0.48 7.02
C GLY A 32 0.99 1.02 7.04
N VAL A 33 0.14 1.49 7.96
CA VAL A 33 -0.24 2.91 8.09
C VAL A 33 1.00 3.78 7.93
N GLY A 34 1.11 4.44 6.77
CA GLY A 34 2.25 5.28 6.47
C GLY A 34 2.37 6.38 7.52
N PRO A 35 3.57 6.88 7.81
CA PRO A 35 3.72 7.97 8.77
C PRO A 35 2.79 9.12 8.35
N VAL A 36 1.92 9.54 9.28
CA VAL A 36 1.18 10.78 9.10
C VAL A 36 2.21 11.88 9.21
N ILE A 37 2.54 12.53 8.08
CA ILE A 37 3.49 13.64 8.06
C ILE A 37 2.69 14.92 8.30
N PRO A 38 2.76 15.54 9.50
CA PRO A 38 2.03 16.77 9.75
C PRO A 38 2.68 17.96 9.02
N ASN A 39 1.89 18.99 8.72
CA ASN A 39 2.35 20.30 8.22
C ASN A 39 3.02 20.32 6.84
N LEU A 40 2.50 19.58 5.86
CA LEU A 40 2.96 19.67 4.47
C LEU A 40 2.40 20.91 3.76
N THR A 41 3.23 21.57 2.96
CA THR A 41 2.73 22.59 2.01
C THR A 41 1.94 21.93 0.87
N PRO A 42 1.08 22.68 0.16
CA PRO A 42 0.38 22.15 -1.02
C PRO A 42 1.33 21.59 -2.09
N GLU A 43 2.48 22.22 -2.27
CA GLU A 43 3.50 21.77 -3.23
C GLU A 43 4.18 20.47 -2.81
N GLN A 44 4.55 20.35 -1.53
CA GLN A 44 5.11 19.11 -0.98
C GLN A 44 4.11 17.96 -1.09
N SER A 45 2.83 18.24 -0.78
CA SER A 45 1.75 17.26 -0.90
C SER A 45 1.61 16.74 -2.33
N LYS A 46 1.61 17.63 -3.33
CA LYS A 46 1.53 17.24 -4.75
C LYS A 46 2.72 16.40 -5.19
N LYS A 47 3.95 16.73 -4.74
CA LYS A 47 5.15 15.94 -5.04
C LYS A 47 5.10 14.55 -4.41
N ILE A 48 4.68 14.45 -3.15
CA ILE A 48 4.54 13.16 -2.46
C ILE A 48 3.49 12.27 -3.14
N LEU A 49 2.35 12.83 -3.55
CA LEU A 49 1.33 12.07 -4.28
C LEU A 49 1.86 11.52 -5.61
N ALA A 50 2.65 12.30 -6.35
CA ALA A 50 3.27 11.83 -7.59
C ALA A 50 4.28 10.68 -7.34
N LEU A 51 5.10 10.80 -6.29
CA LEU A 51 6.03 9.74 -5.89
C LEU A 51 5.29 8.45 -5.51
N GLN A 52 4.19 8.58 -4.77
CA GLN A 52 3.36 7.44 -4.38
C GLN A 52 2.72 6.76 -5.59
N GLN A 53 2.19 7.53 -6.57
CA GLN A 53 1.62 6.99 -7.81
C GLN A 53 2.67 6.23 -8.63
N ALA A 54 3.84 6.82 -8.85
CA ALA A 54 4.94 6.17 -9.57
C ALA A 54 5.42 4.89 -8.86
N HIS A 55 5.45 4.90 -7.53
CA HIS A 55 5.76 3.70 -6.74
C HIS A 55 4.72 2.60 -6.96
N LEU A 56 3.42 2.90 -6.93
CA LEU A 56 2.37 1.89 -7.20
C LEU A 56 2.51 1.25 -8.57
N GLU A 57 2.68 2.06 -9.62
CA GLU A 57 2.84 1.56 -10.98
C GLU A 57 4.00 0.55 -11.06
N LYS A 58 5.09 0.84 -10.34
CA LYS A 58 6.28 -0.01 -10.28
C LYS A 58 6.08 -1.28 -9.46
N VAL A 59 5.41 -1.22 -8.31
CA VAL A 59 5.25 -2.38 -7.42
C VAL A 59 4.08 -3.29 -7.78
N THR A 60 3.07 -2.79 -8.50
CA THR A 60 1.89 -3.57 -8.92
C THR A 60 2.26 -4.89 -9.61
N PRO A 61 3.12 -4.92 -10.65
CA PRO A 61 3.50 -6.17 -11.29
C PRO A 61 4.24 -7.13 -10.34
N ILE A 62 5.07 -6.61 -9.44
CA ILE A 62 5.81 -7.41 -8.44
C ILE A 62 4.83 -8.05 -7.45
N GLN A 63 3.80 -7.31 -7.03
CA GLN A 63 2.74 -7.84 -6.14
C GLN A 63 1.90 -8.92 -6.82
N GLN A 64 1.55 -8.73 -8.11
CA GLN A 64 0.83 -9.73 -8.90
C GLN A 64 1.64 -11.02 -9.02
N GLU A 65 2.93 -10.91 -9.33
CA GLU A 65 3.83 -12.05 -9.41
C GLU A 65 3.95 -12.77 -8.05
N LEU A 66 4.13 -12.00 -6.97
CA LEU A 66 4.21 -12.53 -5.61
C LEU A 66 2.93 -13.28 -5.22
N TYR A 67 1.76 -12.75 -5.58
CA TYR A 67 0.49 -13.40 -5.31
C TYR A 67 0.37 -14.71 -6.08
N SER A 68 0.74 -14.72 -7.36
CA SER A 68 0.77 -15.92 -8.20
C SER A 68 1.66 -17.01 -7.60
N LYS A 69 2.91 -16.68 -7.24
CA LYS A 69 3.84 -17.64 -6.63
C LYS A 69 3.35 -18.15 -5.27
N LYS A 70 2.68 -17.32 -4.47
CA LYS A 70 2.07 -17.76 -3.20
C LYS A 70 0.93 -18.76 -3.41
N LEU A 71 0.15 -18.61 -4.48
CA LEU A 71 -0.88 -19.59 -4.84
C LEU A 71 -0.27 -20.90 -5.30
N GLU A 72 0.78 -20.83 -6.12
CA GLU A 72 1.53 -22.02 -6.55
C GLU A 72 2.16 -22.75 -5.35
N LEU A 73 2.73 -22.01 -4.40
CA LEU A 73 3.29 -22.58 -3.18
C LEU A 73 2.21 -23.29 -2.36
N ARG A 74 1.04 -22.65 -2.20
CA ARG A 74 -0.11 -23.28 -1.52
C ARG A 74 -0.54 -24.56 -2.23
N ARG A 75 -0.53 -24.58 -3.56
CA ARG A 75 -0.86 -25.77 -4.35
C ARG A 75 0.12 -26.90 -4.08
N LEU A 76 1.43 -26.65 -4.10
CA LEU A 76 2.45 -27.66 -3.81
C LEU A 76 2.27 -28.29 -2.42
N TRP A 77 1.87 -27.49 -1.43
CA TRP A 77 1.65 -27.97 -0.06
C TRP A 77 0.46 -28.91 0.11
N ILE A 78 -0.52 -28.89 -0.79
CA ILE A 78 -1.73 -29.73 -0.72
C ILE A 78 -1.67 -30.95 -1.66
N GLU A 79 -0.55 -31.14 -2.36
CA GLU A 79 -0.33 -32.33 -3.18
C GLU A 79 -0.22 -33.58 -2.29
N GLN A 80 -0.61 -34.74 -2.83
CA GLN A 80 -0.58 -36.01 -2.08
C GLN A 80 0.83 -36.39 -1.61
N ASN A 81 1.85 -35.96 -2.36
CA ASN A 81 3.26 -36.12 -2.00
C ASN A 81 4.02 -34.81 -2.30
N PRO A 82 4.07 -33.87 -1.34
CA PRO A 82 4.70 -32.57 -1.55
C PRO A 82 6.19 -32.68 -1.88
N ASP A 83 6.59 -32.10 -3.02
CA ASP A 83 8.00 -32.04 -3.44
C ASP A 83 8.73 -30.90 -2.71
N GLN A 84 9.52 -31.27 -1.70
CA GLN A 84 10.29 -30.33 -0.89
C GLN A 84 11.26 -29.48 -1.73
N ALA A 85 11.86 -30.03 -2.79
CA ALA A 85 12.80 -29.29 -3.61
C ALA A 85 12.10 -28.17 -4.39
N LYS A 86 10.93 -28.45 -4.96
CA LYS A 86 10.09 -27.45 -5.63
C LYS A 86 9.58 -26.38 -4.67
N ILE A 87 9.13 -26.79 -3.48
CA ILE A 87 8.70 -25.87 -2.42
C ILE A 87 9.83 -24.91 -2.05
N ASN A 88 11.04 -25.42 -1.81
CA ASN A 88 12.19 -24.60 -1.45
C ASN A 88 12.61 -23.64 -2.58
N ALA A 89 12.55 -24.09 -3.84
CA ALA A 89 12.83 -23.24 -4.99
C ALA A 89 11.83 -22.08 -5.08
N LEU A 90 10.53 -22.38 -4.99
CA LEU A 90 9.49 -21.37 -5.07
C LEU A 90 9.48 -20.41 -3.87
N GLN A 91 9.85 -20.88 -2.68
CA GLN A 91 10.07 -20.01 -1.52
C GLN A 91 11.18 -18.99 -1.75
N LYS A 92 12.30 -19.38 -2.38
CA LYS A 92 13.38 -18.44 -2.72
C LYS A 92 12.89 -17.36 -3.67
N GLU A 93 12.17 -17.74 -4.72
CA GLU A 93 11.59 -16.77 -5.65
C GLU A 93 10.61 -15.81 -4.97
N ILE A 94 9.81 -16.30 -4.02
CA ILE A 94 8.93 -15.45 -3.18
C ILE A 94 9.77 -14.47 -2.35
N PHE A 95 10.88 -14.92 -1.74
CA PHE A 95 11.75 -14.04 -0.96
C PHE A 95 12.39 -12.96 -1.82
N ASP A 96 12.84 -13.30 -3.03
CA ASP A 96 13.40 -12.33 -3.97
C ASP A 96 12.37 -11.25 -4.35
N LEU A 97 11.10 -11.61 -4.54
CA LEU A 97 10.03 -10.65 -4.82
C LEU A 97 9.70 -9.78 -3.60
N VAL A 98 9.70 -10.35 -2.39
CA VAL A 98 9.50 -9.59 -1.15
C VAL A 98 10.65 -8.61 -0.94
N ASP A 99 11.90 -9.01 -1.20
CA ASP A 99 13.06 -8.13 -1.11
C ASP A 99 12.94 -6.96 -2.09
N LYS A 100 12.57 -7.23 -3.36
CA LYS A 100 12.31 -6.16 -4.34
C LYS A 100 11.24 -5.16 -3.87
N LEU A 101 10.12 -5.64 -3.31
CA LEU A 101 9.09 -4.76 -2.75
C LEU A 101 9.62 -3.91 -1.59
N GLN A 102 10.44 -4.50 -0.72
CA GLN A 102 11.05 -3.81 0.41
C GLN A 102 12.04 -2.73 -0.05
N GLN A 103 12.86 -3.03 -1.07
CA GLN A 103 13.78 -2.07 -1.66
C GLN A 103 13.04 -0.86 -2.25
N GLU A 104 11.98 -1.09 -3.02
CA GLU A 104 11.16 -0.01 -3.58
C GLU A 104 10.46 0.81 -2.48
N SER A 105 9.99 0.15 -1.42
CA SER A 105 9.41 0.83 -0.25
C SER A 105 10.42 1.75 0.44
N THR A 106 11.68 1.30 0.57
CA THR A 106 12.77 2.08 1.15
C THR A 106 13.11 3.28 0.26
N LYS A 107 13.12 3.11 -1.07
CA LYS A 107 13.33 4.19 -2.03
C LYS A 107 12.24 5.25 -1.92
N LEU A 108 10.96 4.85 -1.91
CA LEU A 108 9.84 5.79 -1.74
C LEU A 108 9.97 6.60 -0.44
N ARG A 109 10.29 5.94 0.69
CA ARG A 109 10.51 6.63 1.96
C ARG A 109 11.65 7.66 1.87
N ALA A 110 12.78 7.28 1.27
CA ALA A 110 13.91 8.18 1.09
C ALA A 110 13.55 9.38 0.20
N ASP A 111 12.77 9.18 -0.86
CA ASP A 111 12.35 10.26 -1.75
C ASP A 111 11.31 11.19 -1.10
N ILE A 112 10.40 10.65 -0.30
CA ILE A 112 9.49 11.46 0.52
C ILE A 112 10.28 12.31 1.53
N LEU A 113 11.29 11.73 2.19
CA LEU A 113 12.14 12.47 3.14
C LEU A 113 12.82 13.67 2.46
N LYS A 114 13.34 13.51 1.24
CA LYS A 114 13.92 14.63 0.47
C LYS A 114 12.93 15.76 0.16
N VAL A 115 11.62 15.48 0.14
CA VAL A 115 10.58 16.50 -0.12
C VAL A 115 10.21 17.28 1.13
N ILE A 116 10.26 16.62 2.30
CA ILE A 116 9.79 17.18 3.57
C ILE A 116 10.93 17.73 4.44
N SER A 117 12.16 17.28 4.22
CA SER A 117 13.35 17.84 4.84
C SER A 117 13.70 19.19 4.17
N PRO A 118 13.86 20.28 4.94
CA PRO A 118 14.30 21.57 4.43
C PRO A 118 15.75 21.57 3.95
#